data_AF-A0A7W0XLU0-F1
#
_entry.id   AF-A0A7W0XLU0-F1
#
_cell.length_a   1.000
_cell.length_b   1.000
_cell.length_c   1.000
_cell.angle_alpha   90.00
_cell.angle_beta   90.00
_cell.angle_gamma   90.00
#
_symmetry.space_group_name_H-M   'P 1'
#
loop_
_entity.id
_entity.type
_entity.pdbx_description
1 polymer ?
#
loop_
_entity_poly.entity_id
_entity_poly.type
_entity_poly.pdbx_seq_one_letter_code
_entity_poly.pdbx_strand_id
1 'polypeptide(L)'
;MEQAERNAARISERISALPRVAIVLGSGLSNFVHAVERPVAFRYADLEGFPVPAVSGHSGSLVIGQIAGAPVAVLAGRGHYYE
;
A
#
# COMPACT_ATOMS: atom_id res chain seq x y z
N MET A 1 -21.32 -5.28 -0.06
CA MET A 1 -19.87 -5.38 0.23
C MET A 1 -19.38 -4.04 0.72
N GLU A 2 -18.57 -4.07 1.78
CA GLU A 2 -17.86 -2.91 2.29
C GLU A 2 -16.76 -2.47 1.31
N GLN A 3 -16.36 -1.19 1.30
CA GLN A 3 -15.34 -0.66 0.37
C GLN A 3 -14.02 -1.44 0.45
N ALA A 4 -13.62 -1.82 1.67
CA ALA A 4 -12.42 -2.61 1.93
C ALA A 4 -12.45 -3.97 1.22
N GLU A 5 -13.59 -4.67 1.21
CA GLU A 5 -13.74 -5.97 0.57
C GLU A 5 -13.62 -5.87 -0.96
N ARG A 6 -14.18 -4.82 -1.57
CA ARG A 6 -14.05 -4.57 -3.01
C ARG A 6 -12.60 -4.31 -3.41
N ASN A 7 -11.90 -3.49 -2.61
CA ASN A 7 -10.49 -3.22 -2.87
C ASN A 7 -9.64 -4.49 -2.69
N ALA A 8 -9.89 -5.27 -1.62
CA ALA A 8 -9.17 -6.53 -1.39
C ALA A 8 -9.35 -7.52 -2.55
N ALA A 9 -10.56 -7.66 -3.10
CA ALA A 9 -10.82 -8.51 -4.27
C ALA A 9 -10.06 -8.03 -5.52
N ARG A 10 -10.12 -6.73 -5.83
CA ARG A 10 -9.39 -6.16 -6.99
C ARG A 10 -7.87 -6.27 -6.85
N ILE A 11 -7.36 -6.16 -5.62
CA ILE A 11 -5.93 -6.29 -5.33
C ILE A 11 -5.50 -7.76 -5.46
N SER A 12 -6.28 -8.70 -4.93
CA SER A 12 -5.94 -10.13 -4.95
C SER A 12 -5.84 -10.71 -6.37
N GLU A 13 -6.59 -10.16 -7.34
CA GLU A 13 -6.51 -10.52 -8.76
C GLU A 13 -5.15 -10.21 -9.41
N ARG A 14 -4.37 -9.29 -8.82
CA ARG A 14 -3.13 -8.75 -9.43
C ARG A 14 -1.85 -9.14 -8.69
N ILE A 15 -1.96 -9.92 -7.61
CA ILE A 15 -0.82 -10.33 -6.78
C ILE A 15 -0.65 -11.85 -6.80
N SER A 16 0.60 -12.30 -6.70
CA SER A 16 0.92 -13.74 -6.74
C SER A 16 0.83 -14.44 -5.39
N ALA A 17 0.75 -13.69 -4.29
CA ALA A 17 0.69 -14.23 -2.93
C ALA A 17 -0.04 -13.25 -2.02
N LEU A 18 -0.83 -13.79 -1.08
CA LEU A 18 -1.48 -12.97 -0.07
C LEU A 18 -0.43 -12.47 0.95
N PRO A 19 -0.39 -11.16 1.23
CA PRO A 19 0.52 -10.60 2.23
C PRO A 19 0.16 -11.14 3.63
N ARG A 20 1.19 -11.52 4.40
CA ARG A 20 1.04 -11.95 5.80
C ARG A 20 1.34 -10.84 6.80
N VAL A 21 2.02 -9.80 6.35
CA VAL A 21 2.41 -8.64 7.16
C VAL A 21 2.06 -7.37 6.39
N ALA A 22 1.44 -6.43 7.08
CA ALA A 22 1.21 -5.07 6.59
C ALA A 22 2.13 -4.09 7.33
N ILE A 23 2.77 -3.18 6.58
CA ILE A 23 3.69 -2.17 7.10
C ILE A 23 3.17 -0.80 6.67
N VAL A 24 2.90 0.10 7.61
CA VAL A 24 2.49 1.48 7.32
C VAL A 24 3.67 2.42 7.49
N LEU A 25 4.09 3.08 6.41
CA LEU A 25 5.25 3.98 6.42
C LEU A 25 4.85 5.37 6.90
N GLY A 26 5.67 5.91 7.81
CA GLY A 26 5.59 7.30 8.24
C GLY A 26 6.42 8.25 7.37
N SER A 27 6.41 9.52 7.77
CA SER A 27 7.19 10.58 7.13
C SER A 27 8.68 10.21 7.07
N GLY A 28 9.30 10.45 5.91
CA GLY A 28 10.71 10.16 5.66
C GLY A 28 11.04 8.69 5.35
N LEU A 29 10.09 7.76 5.44
CA LEU A 29 10.32 6.33 5.23
C LEU A 29 9.91 5.81 3.85
N SER A 30 9.42 6.67 2.95
CA SER A 30 8.89 6.25 1.64
C SER A 30 9.89 5.45 0.79
N ASN A 31 11.20 5.69 0.94
CA ASN A 31 12.25 4.94 0.23
C ASN A 31 12.28 3.44 0.60
N PHE A 32 11.64 3.03 1.71
CA PHE A 32 11.55 1.63 2.11
C PHE A 32 10.84 0.75 1.07
N VAL A 33 9.98 1.33 0.21
CA VAL A 33 9.32 0.57 -0.87
C VAL A 33 10.32 -0.06 -1.86
N HIS A 34 11.53 0.50 -1.98
CA HIS A 34 12.59 -0.04 -2.85
C HIS A 34 13.18 -1.36 -2.33
N ALA A 35 12.96 -1.70 -1.05
CA ALA A 35 13.34 -2.99 -0.49
C ALA A 35 12.35 -4.11 -0.86
N VAL A 36 11.20 -3.78 -1.45
CA VAL A 36 10.18 -4.76 -1.84
C VAL A 36 10.59 -5.44 -3.15
N GLU A 37 10.81 -6.74 -3.09
CA GLU A 37 11.07 -7.59 -4.24
C GLU A 37 9.76 -7.94 -4.96
N ARG A 38 9.80 -8.03 -6.29
CA ARG A 38 8.64 -8.33 -7.16
C ARG A 38 7.41 -7.45 -6.84
N PRO A 39 7.57 -6.11 -6.82
CA PRO A 39 6.51 -5.22 -6.36
C PRO A 39 5.35 -5.14 -7.37
N VAL A 40 4.13 -5.17 -6.85
CA VAL A 40 2.91 -4.74 -7.52
C VAL A 40 2.39 -3.52 -6.77
N ALA A 41 2.35 -2.37 -7.44
CA ALA A 41 1.96 -1.10 -6.85
C ALA A 41 0.53 -0.70 -7.24
N PHE A 42 -0.20 -0.16 -6.26
CA PHE A 42 -1.53 0.41 -6.40
C PHE A 42 -1.50 1.82 -5.82
N ARG A 43 -1.94 2.82 -6.59
CA ARG A 43 -2.08 4.18 -6.08
C ARG A 43 -3.32 4.23 -5.18
N TYR A 44 -3.23 4.93 -4.07
CA TYR A 44 -4.36 5.17 -3.18
C TYR A 44 -5.53 5.86 -3.91
N ALA A 45 -5.23 6.75 -4.86
CA ALA A 45 -6.24 7.39 -5.69
C ALA A 45 -7.09 6.41 -6.54
N ASP A 46 -6.61 5.19 -6.78
CA ASP A 46 -7.33 4.15 -7.53
C ASP A 46 -8.12 3.19 -6.60
N LEU A 47 -7.99 3.36 -5.28
CA LEU A 47 -8.60 2.53 -4.24
C LEU A 47 -9.65 3.34 -3.48
N GLU A 48 -10.91 2.94 -3.61
CA GLU A 48 -12.03 3.65 -2.98
C GLU A 48 -11.88 3.67 -1.45
N GLY A 49 -12.02 4.84 -0.82
CA GLY A 49 -11.91 4.98 0.64
C GLY A 49 -10.48 5.07 1.19
N PHE A 50 -9.44 5.02 0.35
CA PHE A 50 -8.07 5.30 0.79
C PHE A 50 -7.82 6.82 0.93
N PRO A 51 -6.98 7.24 1.90
CA PRO A 51 -6.62 8.63 2.06
C PRO A 51 -5.79 9.08 0.85
N VAL A 52 -6.16 10.20 0.24
CA VAL A 52 -5.38 10.83 -0.83
C VAL A 52 -4.56 11.95 -0.19
N PRO A 53 -3.24 11.80 0.00
CA PRO A 53 -2.44 12.80 0.69
C PRO A 53 -2.43 14.11 -0.09
N ALA A 54 -2.76 15.23 0.57
CA ALA A 54 -2.77 16.56 -0.05
C ALA A 54 -1.35 17.18 -0.16
N VAL A 55 -0.37 16.62 0.56
CA VAL A 55 0.99 17.17 0.69
C VAL A 55 1.96 16.56 -0.32
N SER A 56 2.68 17.42 -1.05
CA SER A 56 3.73 17.01 -2.00
C SER A 56 4.84 16.21 -1.30
N GLY A 57 5.08 14.98 -1.73
CA GLY A 57 6.12 14.10 -1.18
C GLY A 57 5.62 12.71 -0.76
N HIS A 58 4.31 12.51 -0.66
CA HIS A 58 3.69 11.21 -0.44
C HIS A 58 3.00 10.73 -1.71
N SER A 59 3.59 9.73 -2.38
CA SER A 59 2.99 9.12 -3.57
C SER A 59 1.69 8.35 -3.28
N GLY A 60 1.37 8.10 -2.01
CA GLY A 60 0.16 7.43 -1.56
C GLY A 60 -0.03 6.11 -2.29
N SER A 61 0.72 5.08 -1.90
CA SER A 61 0.69 3.81 -2.64
C SER A 61 0.74 2.60 -1.72
N LEU A 62 -0.03 1.58 -2.08
CA LEU A 62 0.09 0.24 -1.56
C LEU A 62 1.03 -0.54 -2.48
N VAL A 63 2.12 -1.08 -1.95
CA VAL A 63 3.07 -1.92 -2.67
C VAL A 63 3.04 -3.31 -2.06
N ILE A 64 2.68 -4.31 -2.85
CA ILE A 64 2.67 -5.71 -2.43
C ILE A 64 3.81 -6.44 -3.12
N GLY A 65 4.54 -7.26 -2.38
CA GLY A 65 5.65 -8.04 -2.92
C GLY A 65 6.25 -8.88 -1.83
N GLN A 66 7.58 -8.99 -1.80
CA GLN A 66 8.29 -9.78 -0.80
C GLN A 66 9.45 -9.02 -0.17
N ILE A 67 9.72 -9.30 1.10
CA ILE A 67 10.94 -8.89 1.80
C ILE A 67 11.48 -10.12 2.50
N ALA A 68 12.74 -10.48 2.21
CA ALA A 68 13.37 -11.70 2.77
C ALA A 68 12.50 -12.96 2.59
N GLY A 69 11.85 -13.10 1.44
CA GLY A 69 10.95 -14.22 1.11
C GLY A 69 9.56 -14.18 1.76
N ALA A 70 9.28 -13.24 2.66
CA ALA A 70 7.96 -13.08 3.28
C ALA A 70 7.05 -12.20 2.40
N PRO A 71 5.81 -12.60 2.10
CA PRO A 71 4.87 -11.76 1.37
C PRO A 71 4.37 -10.60 2.24
N VAL A 72 4.55 -9.37 1.77
CA VAL A 72 4.27 -8.14 2.53
C VAL A 72 3.38 -7.18 1.73
N ALA A 73 2.59 -6.39 2.47
CA ALA A 73 1.91 -5.21 1.99
C ALA A 73 2.53 -3.98 2.64
N VAL A 74 3.08 -3.06 1.85
CA VAL A 74 3.70 -1.82 2.31
C VAL A 74 2.81 -0.64 1.89
N LEU A 75 2.24 0.03 2.88
CA LEU A 75 1.42 1.22 2.75
C LEU A 75 2.32 2.46 2.85
N ALA A 76 2.71 3.01 1.71
CA ALA A 76 3.56 4.20 1.62
C ALA A 76 2.73 5.47 1.78
N GLY A 77 2.52 5.86 3.05
CA GLY A 77 1.68 6.97 3.46
C GLY A 77 0.44 6.49 4.22
N ARG A 78 -0.16 7.42 4.96
CA ARG A 78 -1.31 7.20 5.84
C ARG A 78 -2.11 8.50 5.94
N GLY A 79 -3.40 8.37 6.24
CA GLY A 79 -4.21 9.53 6.63
C GLY A 79 -3.90 9.93 8.07
N HIS A 80 -3.97 11.23 8.33
CA HIS A 80 -3.87 11.80 9.66
C HIS A 80 -5.18 12.48 10.03
N TYR A 81 -5.50 12.48 11.33
CA TYR A 81 -6.73 13.10 11.82
C TYR A 81 -6.83 14.61 11.56
N TYR A 82 -5.69 15.28 11.36
CA TYR A 82 -5.60 16.72 11.11
C TYR A 82 -5.65 17.09 9.61
N GLU A 83 -5.68 16.10 8.71
CA GLU A 83 -5.89 16.30 7.27
C GLU A 83 -7.39 16.36 6.95
#